data_AF-A0A7R9KA06-F1
#
_entry.id   AF-A0A7R9KA06-F1
#
_cell.length_a   1.000
_cell.length_b   1.000
_cell.length_c   1.000
_cell.angle_alpha   90.00
_cell.angle_beta   90.00
_cell.angle_gamma   90.00
#
_symmetry.space_group_name_H-M   'P 1'
#
loop_
_entity.id
_entity.type
_entity.pdbx_description
1 polymer ?
#
loop_
_entity_poly.entity_id
_entity_poly.type
_entity_poly.pdbx_seq_one_letter_code
_entity_poly.pdbx_strand_id
1 'polypeptide(L)' 'MCTPALHDLHVTHITYGCRNDRFGGCGSVFDASSLFPDPCPVISGVRADEAMRLLKDFYKGTNPNAPVSKVKK' A
#
# COMPACT_ATOMS: atom_id res chain seq x y z
N MET A 1 3.88 -5.11 7.40
CA MET A 1 4.70 -4.01 7.94
C MET A 1 3.84 -2.80 8.31
N CYS A 2 3.25 -2.08 7.34
CA CYS A 2 2.59 -0.79 7.64
C CYS A 2 1.33 -0.91 8.51
N THR A 3 0.42 -1.86 8.22
CA THR A 3 -0.83 -2.01 8.98
C THR A 3 -0.60 -2.31 10.48
N PRO A 4 0.28 -3.26 10.88
CA PRO A 4 0.64 -3.43 12.29
C PRO A 4 1.19 -2.17 12.95
N ALA A 5 2.09 -1.45 12.28
CA ALA A 5 2.67 -0.23 12.84
C ALA A 5 1.61 0.86 13.09
N LEU A 6 0.58 0.95 12.25
CA LEU A 6 -0.54 1.88 12.45
C LEU A 6 -1.38 1.48 13.67
N HIS A 7 -1.63 0.18 13.88
CA HIS A 7 -2.34 -0.31 15.07
C HIS A 7 -1.51 -0.12 16.35
N ASP A 8 -0.20 -0.37 16.33
CA ASP A 8 0.71 -0.10 17.46
C ASP A 8 0.72 1.39 17.86
N LEU A 9 0.58 2.27 16.88
CA LEU A 9 0.47 3.72 17.10
C LEU A 9 -0.93 4.18 17.54
N HIS A 10 -1.88 3.27 17.67
CA HIS A 10 -3.26 3.54 18.08
C HIS A 10 -3.92 4.63 17.21
N VAL A 11 -3.73 4.57 15.88
CA VAL A 11 -4.44 5.48 14.99
C VAL A 11 -5.95 5.24 15.08
N THR A 12 -6.73 6.31 15.00
CA THR A 12 -8.19 6.22 15.19
C THR A 12 -8.91 5.60 13.99
N HIS A 13 -8.37 5.78 12.79
CA HIS A 13 -8.98 5.31 11.56
C HIS A 13 -7.96 5.21 10.41
N ILE A 14 -8.14 4.23 9.51
CA ILE A 14 -7.34 4.07 8.29
C ILE A 14 -8.23 4.22 7.06
N THR A 15 -7.98 5.25 6.25
CA THR A 15 -8.63 5.43 4.93
C THR A 15 -7.61 5.28 3.82
N TYR A 16 -7.90 4.47 2.80
CA TYR A 16 -7.03 4.33 1.64
C TYR A 16 -7.79 4.17 0.32
N GLY A 17 -7.07 4.40 -0.79
CA GLY A 17 -7.63 4.33 -2.15
C GLY A 17 -7.71 2.90 -2.69
N CYS A 18 -6.78 2.52 -3.56
CA CYS A 18 -6.79 1.20 -4.20
C CYS A 18 -6.22 0.10 -3.29
N ARG A 19 -6.65 -1.14 -3.54
CA ARG A 19 -6.09 -2.34 -2.88
C ARG A 19 -4.64 -2.58 -3.32
N ASN A 20 -3.89 -3.29 -2.49
CA ASN A 20 -2.53 -3.73 -2.81
C ASN A 20 -2.52 -5.27 -2.86
N ASP A 21 -2.61 -5.81 -4.07
CA ASP A 21 -2.79 -7.25 -4.29
C ASP A 21 -1.50 -8.06 -4.12
N ARG A 22 -0.35 -7.39 -3.95
CA ARG A 22 0.95 -8.06 -3.76
C ARG A 22 1.41 -8.08 -2.30
N PHE A 23 1.14 -7.02 -1.55
CA PHE A 23 1.68 -6.82 -0.20
C PHE A 23 0.68 -6.21 0.79
N GLY A 24 -0.61 -6.10 0.43
CA GLY A 24 -1.60 -5.40 1.24
C GLY A 24 -1.93 -6.10 2.56
N GLY A 25 -1.73 -5.38 3.66
CA GLY A 25 -1.98 -5.84 5.03
C GLY A 25 -3.36 -5.50 5.61
N CYS A 26 -4.25 -4.88 4.84
CA CYS A 26 -5.63 -4.56 5.22
C CYS A 26 -6.64 -5.48 4.53
N GLY A 27 -6.37 -6.80 4.49
CA GLY A 27 -7.29 -7.79 3.92
C GLY A 27 -7.20 -7.97 2.40
N SER A 28 -6.15 -7.47 1.74
CA SER A 28 -5.87 -7.79 0.32
C SER A 28 -5.06 -9.08 0.19
N VAL A 29 -3.92 -9.17 0.88
CA VAL A 29 -3.10 -10.39 0.95
C VAL A 29 -3.21 -11.03 2.32
N PHE A 30 -3.13 -10.21 3.36
CA PHE A 30 -3.28 -10.61 4.75
C PHE A 30 -4.06 -9.53 5.48
N ASP A 31 -4.87 -9.90 6.47
CA ASP A 31 -5.49 -8.93 7.37
C ASP A 31 -4.71 -8.87 8.67
N ALA A 32 -3.81 -7.90 8.76
CA ALA A 32 -2.96 -7.73 9.92
C ALA A 32 -3.71 -7.16 11.13
N SER A 33 -4.91 -6.61 10.93
CA SER A 33 -5.75 -6.09 12.02
C SER A 33 -6.22 -7.22 12.95
N SER A 34 -6.34 -8.44 12.42
CA SER A 34 -6.69 -9.65 13.20
C SER A 34 -5.67 -10.02 14.29
N LEU A 35 -4.47 -9.43 14.26
CA LEU A 35 -3.43 -9.64 15.27
C LEU A 35 -3.58 -8.74 16.50
N PHE A 36 -4.51 -7.79 16.47
CA PHE A 36 -4.68 -6.78 17.51
C PHE A 36 -6.01 -6.96 18.24
N PRO A 37 -6.06 -6.71 19.56
CA PRO A 37 -7.28 -6.91 20.36
C PRO A 37 -8.37 -5.89 20.03
N ASP A 38 -8.00 -4.66 19.66
CA ASP A 38 -8.92 -3.58 19.29
C ASP A 38 -8.45 -2.92 17.98
N PRO A 39 -8.74 -3.54 16.83
CA PRO A 39 -8.30 -3.00 15.55
C PRO A 39 -9.09 -1.74 15.17
N CYS A 40 -8.39 -0.70 14.73
CA CYS A 40 -9.05 0.51 14.25
C CYS A 40 -9.87 0.24 12.97
N PRO A 41 -10.99 0.96 12.77
CA PRO A 41 -11.80 0.81 11.56
C PRO A 41 -11.03 1.19 10.30
N VAL A 42 -11.33 0.49 9.19
CA VAL A 42 -10.66 0.69 7.89
C VAL A 42 -11.69 1.00 6.80
N ILE A 43 -11.53 2.12 6.11
CA ILE A 43 -12.29 2.47 4.89
C ILE A 43 -11.39 2.30 3.67
N SER A 44 -11.75 1.38 2.79
CA SER A 44 -11.07 1.14 1.52
C SER A 44 -11.85 1.71 0.34
N GLY A 45 -11.17 2.05 -0.75
CA GLY A 45 -11.80 2.35 -2.03
C GLY A 45 -11.95 3.85 -2.35
N VAL A 46 -11.48 4.74 -1.47
CA VAL A 46 -11.66 6.19 -1.65
C VAL A 46 -10.80 6.68 -2.82
N ARG A 47 -11.45 7.09 -3.93
CA ARG A 47 -10.77 7.44 -5.20
C ARG A 47 -9.86 6.31 -5.70
N ALA A 48 -10.28 5.05 -5.55
CA ALA A 48 -9.48 3.89 -5.92
C ALA A 48 -8.97 3.91 -7.37
N ASP A 49 -9.82 4.29 -8.33
CA ASP A 49 -9.45 4.37 -9.74
C ASP A 49 -8.34 5.38 -10.00
N GLU A 50 -8.37 6.51 -9.29
CA GLU A 50 -7.34 7.54 -9.41
C GLU A 50 -6.02 7.09 -8.78
N ALA A 51 -6.08 6.50 -7.59
CA ALA A 51 -4.89 5.93 -6.93
C ALA A 51 -4.23 4.86 -7.82
N MET A 52 -5.04 4.00 -8.44
CA MET A 52 -4.58 2.97 -9.37
C MET A 52 -4.01 3.57 -10.66
N ARG A 53 -4.63 4.63 -11.19
CA ARG A 53 -4.14 5.34 -12.38
C ARG A 53 -2.76 5.95 -12.12
N LEU A 54 -2.55 6.59 -10.98
CA LEU A 54 -1.24 7.14 -10.59
C LEU A 54 -0.16 6.05 -10.52
N LEU A 55 -0.46 4.88 -9.95
CA LEU A 55 0.47 3.75 -9.94
C LEU A 55 0.80 3.25 -11.35
N LYS A 56 -0.20 3.12 -12.22
CA LYS A 56 0.01 2.75 -13.62
C LYS A 56 0.91 3.76 -14.33
N ASP A 57 0.67 5.05 -14.14
CA ASP A 57 1.46 6.12 -14.75
C ASP A 57 2.91 6.10 -14.23
N PHE A 58 3.12 5.87 -12.94
CA PHE A 58 4.46 5.67 -12.37
C PHE A 58 5.22 4.53 -13.05
N TYR A 59 4.59 3.36 -13.25
CA TYR A 59 5.22 2.20 -13.87
C TYR A 59 5.41 2.29 -15.39
N LYS A 60 4.77 3.24 -16.07
CA LYS A 60 5.09 3.55 -17.48
C LYS A 60 6.46 4.21 -17.61
N GLY A 61 6.90 4.91 -16.56
CA GLY A 61 8.20 5.57 -16.52
C GLY A 61 9.35 4.62 -16.21
N THR A 62 10.57 5.13 -16.38
CA THR A 62 11.78 4.54 -15.82
C THR A 62 12.33 5.47 -14.75
N ASN A 63 13.07 4.94 -13.77
CA ASN A 63 13.69 5.78 -12.76
C ASN A 63 14.87 6.55 -13.38
N PRO A 64 14.80 7.89 -13.55
CA PRO A 64 15.87 8.67 -14.16
C PRO A 64 17.14 8.70 -13.30
N ASN A 65 17.00 8.40 -12.00
CA ASN A 65 18.11 8.32 -11.05
C ASN A 65 18.67 6.90 -10.94
N ALA A 66 18.15 5.94 -11.72
CA ALA A 66 18.71 4.59 -11.72
C ALA A 66 20.18 4.65 -12.20
N PRO A 67 21.12 4.04 -11.47
CA PRO A 67 22.49 3.99 -11.91
C PRO A 67 22.58 3.28 -13.26
N VAL A 68 23.47 3.75 -14.12
CA VAL A 68 23.69 3.14 -15.44
C VAL A 68 24.00 1.67 -15.26
N SER A 69 23.22 0.82 -15.94
CA SER A 69 23.44 -0.63 -15.94
C SER A 69 24.89 -0.93 -16.31
N LYS A 70 25.62 -1.59 -15.39
CA LYS A 70 26.96 -2.13 -15.68
C LYS A 70 26.90 -3.44 -16.48
N VAL A 71 25.70 -4.01 -16.64
CA VAL A 71 25.49 -5.19 -17.48
C VAL A 71 25.54 -4.73 -18.93
N LYS A 72 26.58 -5.16 -19.66
CA LYS A 72 26.60 -5.06 -21.12
C LYS A 72 25.49 -5.94 -21.67
N LYS A 73 24.62 -5.36 -22.50
CA LYS A 73 23.68 -6.13 -23.33
C LYS A 73 24.46 -7.02 -24.31
#